data_AF-A0A535XFW8-F1
#
_entry.id   AF-A0A535XFW8-F1
#
_cell.length_a   1.000
_cell.length_b   1.000
_cell.length_c   1.000
_cell.angle_alpha   90.00
_cell.angle_beta   90.00
_cell.angle_gamma   90.00
#
_symmetry.space_group_name_H-M   'P 1'
#
loop_
_entity.id
_entity.type
_entity.pdbx_description
1 polymer ?
#
loop_
_entity_poly.entity_id
_entity_poly.type
_entity_poly.pdbx_seq_one_letter_code
_entity_poly.pdbx_strand_id
1 'polypeptide(L)'
;TVFLHMIRVFYTGSYKPPREFNWVVGTLLFFFTILLSYTGYLLPWDQLAFWAVTVGYEIARATPFIGDEFSFVAFGGFQLGPNALLRFYVLHVVALPLLTGFLIAIHFWRIRKDGGITGPL
;
A
#
# COMPACT_ATOMS: atom_id res chain seq x y z
N THR A 1 0.91 3.82 -13.53
CA THR A 1 -0.18 3.13 -14.26
C THR A 1 -1.40 2.87 -13.38
N VAL A 2 -1.24 2.47 -12.11
CA VAL A 2 -2.38 2.21 -11.18
C VAL A 2 -3.37 3.36 -11.10
N PHE A 3 -2.90 4.61 -11.00
CA PHE A 3 -3.79 5.77 -10.96
C PHE A 3 -4.67 5.91 -12.21
N LEU A 4 -4.09 5.74 -13.41
CA LEU A 4 -4.84 5.74 -14.67
C LEU A 4 -5.85 4.59 -14.74
N HIS A 5 -5.50 3.43 -14.18
CA HIS A 5 -6.41 2.30 -14.08
C HIS A 5 -7.62 2.61 -13.17
N MET A 6 -7.39 3.23 -12.01
CA MET A 6 -8.45 3.66 -11.09
C MET A 6 -9.41 4.65 -11.76
N ILE A 7 -8.85 5.65 -12.45
CA ILE A 7 -9.61 6.61 -13.27
C ILE A 7 -10.50 5.88 -14.28
N ARG A 8 -9.92 4.97 -15.07
CA ARG A 8 -10.66 4.21 -16.09
C ARG A 8 -11.80 3.41 -15.47
N VAL A 9 -11.58 2.74 -14.33
CA VAL A 9 -12.63 1.95 -13.65
C VAL A 9 -13.77 2.85 -13.16
N PHE A 10 -13.45 4.03 -12.61
CA PHE A 10 -14.44 4.99 -12.15
C PHE A 10 -15.29 5.55 -13.30
N TYR A 11 -14.65 6.08 -14.34
CA TYR A 11 -15.37 6.71 -15.47
C TYR A 11 -16.15 5.72 -16.33
N THR A 12 -15.72 4.46 -16.41
CA THR A 12 -16.49 3.41 -17.11
C THR A 12 -17.55 2.74 -16.24
N GLY A 13 -17.70 3.14 -14.97
CA GLY A 13 -18.65 2.51 -14.05
C GLY A 13 -18.35 1.04 -13.75
N SER A 14 -17.12 0.57 -13.97
CA SER A 14 -16.73 -0.84 -13.86
C SER A 14 -16.74 -1.38 -12.43
N TYR A 15 -16.93 -0.52 -11.43
CA TYR A 15 -17.06 -0.88 -10.02
C TYR A 15 -18.50 -1.26 -9.61
N LYS A 16 -19.49 -1.02 -10.47
CA LYS A 16 -20.92 -1.29 -10.19
C LYS A 16 -21.20 -2.80 -10.04
N PRO A 17 -22.36 -3.19 -9.45
CA PRO A 17 -22.76 -4.59 -9.35
C PRO A 17 -22.60 -5.35 -10.68
N PRO A 18 -22.05 -6.58 -10.67
CA PRO A 18 -21.69 -7.43 -9.52
C PRO A 18 -20.22 -7.31 -9.05
N ARG A 19 -19.51 -6.22 -9.37
CA ARG A 19 -18.04 -6.08 -9.27
C ARG A 19 -17.55 -5.26 -8.06
N GLU A 20 -18.43 -4.91 -7.15
CA GLU A 20 -18.14 -4.05 -5.99
C GLU A 20 -17.03 -4.65 -5.11
N PHE A 21 -17.04 -5.97 -4.92
CA PHE A 21 -15.98 -6.67 -4.18
C PHE A 21 -14.61 -6.48 -4.84
N ASN A 22 -14.54 -6.57 -6.18
CA ASN A 22 -13.29 -6.39 -6.91
C ASN A 22 -12.78 -4.95 -6.82
N TRP A 23 -13.67 -3.96 -6.70
CA TRP A 23 -13.32 -2.56 -6.47
C TRP A 23 -12.68 -2.34 -5.10
N VAL A 24 -13.19 -2.99 -4.05
CA VAL A 24 -12.58 -2.96 -2.71
C VAL A 24 -11.17 -3.55 -2.77
N VAL A 25 -11.00 -4.72 -3.41
CA VAL A 25 -9.68 -5.34 -3.61
C VAL A 25 -8.74 -4.41 -4.40
N GLY A 26 -9.23 -3.77 -5.46
CA GLY A 26 -8.45 -2.80 -6.25
C GLY A 26 -8.02 -1.57 -5.43
N THR A 27 -8.89 -1.08 -4.56
CA THR A 27 -8.60 0.04 -3.65
C THR A 27 -7.54 -0.36 -2.61
N LEU A 28 -7.61 -1.58 -2.05
CA LEU A 28 -6.57 -2.11 -1.19
C LEU A 28 -5.23 -2.21 -1.94
N LEU A 29 -5.21 -2.74 -3.17
CA LEU A 29 -4.01 -2.81 -4.00
C LEU A 29 -3.40 -1.42 -4.27
N PHE A 30 -4.23 -0.38 -4.41
CA PHE A 30 -3.74 1.00 -4.53
C PHE A 30 -2.99 1.45 -3.27
N PHE A 31 -3.55 1.22 -2.07
CA PHE A 31 -2.86 1.54 -0.82
C PHE A 31 -1.58 0.71 -0.63
N PHE A 32 -1.59 -0.59 -0.99
CA PHE A 32 -0.39 -1.43 -0.96
C PHE A 32 0.69 -0.95 -1.92
N THR A 33 0.31 -0.41 -3.09
CA THR A 33 1.26 0.21 -4.03
C THR A 33 1.93 1.45 -3.42
N ILE A 34 1.16 2.29 -2.71
CA ILE A 34 1.70 3.45 -1.99
C ILE A 34 2.64 2.98 -0.86
N LEU A 35 2.24 1.97 -0.08
CA LEU A 35 3.06 1.42 1.00
C LEU A 35 4.36 0.79 0.48
N LEU A 36 4.31 0.05 -0.63
CA LEU A 36 5.51 -0.46 -1.31
C LEU A 36 6.42 0.70 -1.71
N SER A 37 5.87 1.75 -2.32
CA SER A 37 6.65 2.92 -2.73
C SER A 37 7.32 3.61 -1.54
N TYR A 38 6.59 3.82 -0.45
CA TYR A 38 7.08 4.46 0.76
C TYR A 38 8.14 3.63 1.50
N THR A 39 7.89 2.34 1.70
CA THR A 39 8.86 1.45 2.38
C THR A 39 10.13 1.24 1.57
N GLY A 40 10.03 1.19 0.24
CA GLY A 40 11.17 1.10 -0.68
C GLY A 40 11.98 2.38 -0.72
N TYR A 41 11.33 3.53 -0.51
CA TYR A 41 11.97 4.84 -0.51
C TYR A 41 13.06 4.98 0.56
N LEU A 42 12.93 4.29 1.71
CA LEU A 42 13.93 4.33 2.78
C LEU A 42 15.22 3.57 2.45
N LEU A 43 15.15 2.57 1.57
CA LEU A 43 16.22 1.58 1.42
C LEU A 43 17.57 2.13 0.92
N PRO A 44 17.63 3.16 0.04
CA PRO A 44 18.89 3.79 -0.33
C PRO A 44 19.64 4.46 0.84
N TRP A 45 18.93 4.77 1.94
CA TRP A 45 19.48 5.39 3.14
C TRP A 45 20.23 6.71 2.90
N ASP A 46 19.78 7.49 1.91
CA ASP A 46 20.29 8.84 1.67
C ASP A 46 19.55 9.89 2.53
N GLN A 47 20.03 11.13 2.50
CA GLN A 47 19.45 12.23 3.30
C GLN A 47 17.98 12.49 2.93
N LEU A 48 17.63 12.44 1.66
CA LEU A 48 16.27 12.73 1.22
C LEU A 48 15.29 11.65 1.69
N ALA A 49 15.68 10.39 1.53
CA ALA A 49 14.95 9.22 2.02
C ALA A 49 14.76 9.26 3.54
N PHE A 50 15.84 9.53 4.29
CA PHE A 50 15.81 9.61 5.75
C PHE A 50 14.84 10.69 6.24
N TRP A 51 14.91 11.90 5.69
CA TRP A 51 14.05 13.00 6.12
C TRP A 51 12.60 12.81 5.67
N ALA A 52 12.35 12.28 4.47
CA ALA A 52 10.99 11.98 4.03
C ALA A 52 10.31 10.94 4.92
N VAL A 53 11.05 9.91 5.35
CA VAL A 53 10.49 8.87 6.23
C VAL A 53 10.33 9.37 7.66
N THR A 54 11.20 10.27 8.12
CA THR A 54 11.04 10.95 9.41
C THR A 54 9.69 11.68 9.51
N VAL A 55 9.21 12.29 8.43
CA VAL A 55 7.86 12.89 8.40
C VAL A 55 6.78 11.86 8.71
N GLY A 56 6.86 10.66 8.13
CA GLY A 56 5.89 9.59 8.41
C GLY A 56 6.01 9.03 9.83
N TYR A 57 7.21 8.97 10.39
CA TYR A 57 7.43 8.65 11.81
C TYR A 57 6.72 9.65 12.73
N GLU A 58 6.88 10.95 12.48
CA GLU A 58 6.22 11.99 13.28
C GLU A 58 4.69 11.99 13.11
N ILE A 59 4.18 11.71 11.90
CA ILE A 59 2.74 11.51 11.67
C ILE A 59 2.22 10.33 12.49
N ALA A 60 2.93 9.20 12.49
CA ALA A 60 2.55 8.03 13.26
C ALA A 60 2.52 8.35 14.76
N ARG A 61 3.53 9.08 15.25
CA ARG A 61 3.66 9.49 16.64
C ARG A 61 2.60 10.51 17.08
N ALA A 62 2.10 11.34 16.17
CA ALA A 62 1.02 12.29 16.44
C ALA A 62 -0.36 11.63 16.65
N THR A 63 -0.47 10.30 16.47
CA THR A 63 -1.73 9.58 16.70
C THR A 63 -2.17 9.68 18.16
N PRO A 64 -3.41 10.11 18.46
CA PRO A 64 -3.91 10.20 19.83
C PRO A 64 -3.88 8.84 20.54
N PHE A 65 -3.62 8.87 21.85
CA PHE A 65 -3.63 7.73 22.79
C PHE A 65 -2.57 6.63 22.57
N ILE A 66 -2.15 6.34 21.34
CA ILE A 66 -1.29 5.19 21.00
C ILE A 66 -0.09 5.54 20.12
N GLY A 67 0.22 6.83 19.95
CA GLY A 67 1.21 7.29 18.97
C GLY A 67 2.64 6.80 19.22
N ASP A 68 3.10 6.82 20.46
CA ASP A 68 4.44 6.37 20.81
C ASP A 68 4.57 4.84 20.64
N GLU A 69 3.58 4.06 21.05
CA GLU A 69 3.56 2.61 20.86
C GLU A 69 3.45 2.23 19.39
N PHE A 70 2.56 2.91 18.64
CA PHE A 70 2.36 2.67 17.22
C PHE A 70 3.63 2.98 16.41
N SER A 71 4.26 4.12 16.65
CA SER A 71 5.53 4.50 16.01
C SER A 71 6.66 3.54 16.39
N PHE A 72 6.75 3.10 17.64
CA PHE A 72 7.74 2.12 18.07
C PHE A 72 7.56 0.76 17.36
N VAL A 73 6.32 0.31 17.18
CA VAL A 73 6.02 -0.94 16.45
C VAL A 73 6.27 -0.79 14.95
N ALA A 74 5.97 0.36 14.35
CA ALA A 74 6.22 0.58 12.93
C ALA A 74 7.72 0.74 12.60
N PHE A 75 8.46 1.49 13.41
CA PHE A 75 9.82 1.93 13.08
C PHE A 75 10.92 1.31 13.96
N GLY A 76 10.59 0.68 15.09
CA GLY A 76 11.56 -0.09 15.89
C GLY A 76 12.50 0.74 16.75
N GLY A 77 12.09 1.95 17.12
CA GLY A 77 12.79 2.81 18.07
C GLY A 77 12.02 4.11 18.31
N PHE A 78 12.48 4.89 19.28
CA PHE A 78 11.98 6.26 19.57
C PHE A 78 12.57 7.33 18.65
N GLN A 79 13.32 6.91 17.64
CA GLN A 79 13.87 7.73 16.57
C GLN A 79 14.13 6.85 15.34
N LEU A 80 14.13 7.46 14.16
CA LEU A 80 14.45 6.76 12.92
C LEU A 80 15.93 6.32 12.91
N GLY A 81 16.18 5.05 12.61
CA GLY A 81 17.52 4.47 12.66
C GLY A 81 17.63 3.08 12.04
N PRO A 82 18.73 2.34 12.28
CA PRO A 82 18.99 1.05 11.64
C PRO A 82 17.88 0.00 11.83
N ASN A 83 17.19 0.02 12.97
CA ASN A 83 16.03 -0.86 13.21
C ASN A 83 14.89 -0.59 12.24
N ALA A 84 14.63 0.69 11.92
CA ALA A 84 13.61 1.08 10.94
C ALA A 84 13.99 0.59 9.55
N LEU A 85 15.27 0.75 9.16
CA LEU A 85 15.78 0.25 7.89
C LEU A 85 15.59 -1.25 7.73
N LEU A 86 15.93 -2.04 8.77
CA LEU A 86 15.75 -3.49 8.75
C LEU A 86 14.27 -3.88 8.63
N ARG A 87 13.37 -3.22 9.38
CA ARG A 87 11.93 -3.47 9.30
C ARG A 87 11.37 -3.12 7.93
N PHE A 88 11.75 -1.96 7.39
CA PHE A 88 11.32 -1.52 6.07
C PHE A 88 11.84 -2.44 4.98
N TYR A 89 13.07 -2.95 5.09
CA TYR A 89 13.61 -3.95 4.18
C TYR A 89 12.77 -5.24 4.19
N VAL A 90 12.49 -5.81 5.37
CA VAL A 90 11.66 -7.02 5.48
C VAL A 90 10.24 -6.78 4.97
N LEU A 91 9.64 -5.63 5.31
CA LEU A 91 8.32 -5.24 4.82
C LEU A 91 8.31 -5.10 3.29
N HIS A 92 9.28 -4.40 2.72
CA HIS A 92 9.31 -4.07 1.30
C HIS A 92 9.65 -5.26 0.41
N VAL A 93 10.59 -6.10 0.83
CA VAL A 93 11.10 -7.20 0.00
C VAL A 93 10.30 -8.48 0.18
N VAL A 94 9.69 -8.69 1.36
CA VAL A 94 9.01 -9.95 1.68
C VAL A 94 7.51 -9.75 1.93
N ALA A 95 7.14 -9.02 2.98
CA ALA A 95 5.75 -9.01 3.45
C ALA A 95 4.80 -8.34 2.45
N LEU A 96 5.11 -7.12 2.01
CA LEU A 96 4.26 -6.36 1.10
C LEU A 96 4.16 -7.00 -0.30
N PRO A 97 5.24 -7.52 -0.92
CA PRO A 97 5.13 -8.22 -2.19
C PRO A 97 4.26 -9.48 -2.10
N LEU A 98 4.37 -10.27 -1.03
CA LEU A 98 3.55 -11.47 -0.84
C LEU A 98 2.07 -11.12 -0.68
N LEU A 99 1.75 -10.14 0.17
CA LEU A 99 0.38 -9.68 0.37
C LEU A 99 -0.21 -9.06 -0.90
N THR A 100 0.58 -8.25 -1.61
CA THR A 100 0.16 -7.64 -2.88
C THR A 100 -0.06 -8.70 -3.95
N GLY A 101 0.84 -9.69 -4.07
CA GLY A 101 0.68 -10.81 -5.00
C GLY A 101 -0.58 -11.64 -4.72
N PHE A 102 -0.88 -11.90 -3.45
CA PHE A 102 -2.11 -12.57 -3.04
C PHE A 102 -3.36 -11.76 -3.41
N LEU A 103 -3.37 -10.45 -3.15
CA LEU A 103 -4.48 -9.58 -3.52
C LEU A 103 -4.64 -9.47 -5.04
N ILE A 104 -3.55 -9.43 -5.82
CA ILE A 104 -3.58 -9.47 -7.29
C ILE A 104 -4.22 -10.78 -7.78
N ALA A 105 -3.87 -11.92 -7.17
CA ALA A 105 -4.46 -13.20 -7.51
C ALA A 105 -5.98 -13.20 -7.28
N ILE A 106 -6.45 -12.68 -6.14
CA ILE A 106 -7.88 -12.49 -5.85
C ILE A 106 -8.53 -11.55 -6.87
N HIS A 107 -7.86 -10.43 -7.18
CA HIS A 107 -8.38 -9.42 -8.10
C HIS A 107 -8.61 -10.01 -9.51
N PHE A 108 -7.63 -10.75 -10.04
CA PHE A 108 -7.74 -11.41 -11.35
C PHE A 108 -8.75 -12.56 -11.35
N TRP A 109 -8.74 -13.38 -10.29
CA TRP A 109 -9.73 -14.44 -10.14
C TRP A 109 -11.14 -13.89 -10.17
N ARG A 110 -11.40 -12.78 -9.48
CA ARG A 110 -12.72 -12.16 -9.42
C ARG A 110 -13.15 -11.59 -10.76
N ILE A 111 -12.23 -10.94 -11.50
CA ILE A 111 -12.51 -10.48 -12.88
C ILE A 111 -12.93 -11.66 -13.76
N ARG A 112 -12.23 -12.80 -13.69
CA ARG A 112 -12.56 -13.99 -14.48
C ARG A 112 -13.89 -14.61 -14.05
N LYS A 113 -14.20 -14.61 -12.75
CA LYS A 113 -15.46 -15.12 -12.21
C LYS A 113 -16.66 -14.26 -12.60
N ASP A 114 -16.49 -12.95 -12.68
CA ASP A 114 -17.54 -11.97 -13.01
C ASP A 114 -17.74 -11.77 -14.53
N GLY A 115 -17.32 -12.73 -15.36
CA GLY A 115 -17.57 -12.70 -16.81
C GLY A 115 -16.60 -11.82 -17.62
N GLY A 116 -15.44 -11.47 -17.07
CA GLY A 116 -14.39 -10.74 -17.80
C GLY A 116 -14.49 -9.24 -17.66
N ILE A 117 -14.28 -8.48 -18.75
CA ILE A 117 -14.25 -7.01 -18.75
C ILE A 117 -15.68 -6.48 -18.91
N THR A 118 -15.98 -5.36 -18.27
CA THR A 118 -17.23 -4.61 -18.46
C THR A 118 -17.45 -4.25 -19.93
N GLY A 119 -18.67 -4.44 -20.43
CA GLY A 119 -19.06 -4.05 -21.78
C GLY A 119 -19.07 -2.53 -21.99
N PRO A 120 -19.22 -2.06 -23.24
CA PRO A 120 -19.39 -0.63 -23.51
C PRO A 120 -20.61 -0.06 -22.79
N LEU A 121 -20.53 1.22 -22.45
CA LEU A 121 -21.61 2.00 -21.85
C LEU A 121 -22.80 2.14 -22.79
#